data_AF-A0AAN8H8P5-F1
#
_entry.id   AF-A0AAN8H8P5-F1
#
_cell.length_a   1.000
_cell.length_b   1.000
_cell.length_c   1.000
_cell.angle_alpha   90.00
_cell.angle_beta   90.00
_cell.angle_gamma   90.00
#
_symmetry.space_group_name_H-M   'P 1'
#
loop_
_entity.id
_entity.type
_entity.pdbx_description
1 polymer ?
#
loop_
_entity_poly.entity_id
_entity_poly.type
_entity_poly.pdbx_seq_one_letter_code
_entity_poly.pdbx_strand_id
1 'polypeptide(L)'
;MLMVDEGSSSCLCVGVLAASDPDSPPDQLTFHLETPPLHGYLENTQPTPGSEKSNVGVRVESFSLVHLTMGLINYVQSESKGAEPTIEQLSISVSDGLHRSAPVPFYIIISPTNDETPSLLLANFTVNEGGMRELTPSILNGFDLDSPLDTLTFTVVQPPAHGSLINGIYSLEKSRYTDTGAELLQRSLPITSFTLQELQQGEREANQSL
;
A
#
# COMPACT_ATOMS: atom_id res chain seq x y z
N MET A 1 -5.54 -17.80 10.89
CA MET A 1 -4.96 -16.69 10.10
C MET A 1 -5.60 -15.40 10.58
N LEU A 2 -4.85 -14.29 10.56
CA LEU A 2 -5.35 -12.95 10.88
C LEU A 2 -5.30 -12.09 9.63
N MET A 3 -6.24 -11.16 9.48
CA MET A 3 -6.18 -10.10 8.48
C MET A 3 -6.09 -8.74 9.19
N VAL A 4 -5.27 -7.86 8.65
CA VAL A 4 -5.00 -6.52 9.18
C VAL A 4 -4.74 -5.60 8.01
N ASP A 5 -5.21 -4.36 8.10
CA ASP A 5 -4.86 -3.34 7.11
C ASP A 5 -3.45 -2.83 7.41
N GLU A 6 -2.71 -2.50 6.36
CA GLU A 6 -1.40 -1.88 6.46
C GLU A 6 -1.41 -0.60 7.32
N GLY A 7 -0.37 -0.41 8.13
CA GLY A 7 -0.27 0.66 9.12
C GLY A 7 -1.27 0.58 10.28
N SER A 8 -2.09 -0.48 10.37
CA SER A 8 -3.16 -0.62 11.35
C SER A 8 -2.89 -1.75 12.36
N SER A 9 -3.87 -1.99 13.24
CA SER A 9 -3.85 -3.08 14.20
C SER A 9 -5.12 -3.93 14.12
N SER A 10 -4.98 -5.22 14.47
CA SER A 10 -6.09 -6.17 14.46
C SER A 10 -6.04 -7.06 15.69
N CYS A 11 -7.20 -7.33 16.28
CA CYS A 11 -7.28 -8.12 17.49
C CYS A 11 -6.92 -9.59 17.23
N LEU A 12 -6.00 -10.12 18.04
CA LEU A 12 -5.76 -11.55 18.15
C LEU A 12 -6.78 -12.15 19.14
N CYS A 13 -8.06 -12.12 18.76
CA CYS A 13 -9.20 -12.48 19.59
C CYS A 13 -9.57 -13.98 19.49
N VAL A 14 -10.52 -14.43 20.31
CA VAL A 14 -11.11 -15.77 20.25
C VAL A 14 -11.65 -16.06 18.84
N GLY A 15 -11.28 -17.22 18.29
CA GLY A 15 -11.61 -17.63 16.91
C GLY A 15 -10.41 -17.51 15.96
N VAL A 16 -9.42 -16.68 16.30
CA VAL A 16 -8.15 -16.59 15.57
C VAL A 16 -7.09 -17.50 16.19
N LEU A 17 -7.00 -17.48 17.51
CA LEU A 17 -6.10 -18.32 18.31
C LEU A 17 -6.83 -18.80 19.57
N ALA A 18 -6.58 -20.05 19.96
CA ALA A 18 -7.15 -20.66 21.16
C ALA A 18 -6.25 -21.78 21.66
N ALA A 19 -6.31 -22.05 22.97
CA ALA A 19 -5.64 -23.19 23.59
C ALA A 19 -6.53 -23.76 24.70
N SER A 20 -6.33 -25.04 24.99
CA SER A 20 -7.00 -25.75 26.08
C SER A 20 -6.07 -26.79 26.63
N ASP A 21 -6.11 -27.00 27.94
CA ASP A 21 -5.40 -28.07 28.61
C ASP A 21 -6.37 -28.84 29.52
N PRO A 22 -6.40 -30.19 29.51
CA PRO A 22 -7.31 -30.97 30.33
C PRO A 22 -7.08 -30.89 31.84
N ASP A 23 -5.85 -30.63 32.28
CA ASP A 23 -5.48 -30.62 33.70
C ASP A 23 -5.12 -29.21 34.22
N SER A 24 -4.91 -28.27 33.31
CA SER A 24 -4.58 -26.88 33.66
C SER A 24 -5.71 -25.91 33.32
N PRO A 25 -6.15 -25.06 34.26
CA PRO A 25 -7.21 -24.09 34.00
C PRO A 25 -6.75 -22.96 33.06
N PRO A 26 -7.68 -22.27 32.36
CA PRO A 26 -7.33 -21.25 31.37
C PRO A 26 -6.46 -20.09 31.87
N ASP A 27 -6.53 -19.75 33.16
CA ASP A 27 -5.75 -18.68 33.78
C ASP A 27 -4.28 -19.04 33.99
N GLN A 28 -3.92 -20.32 33.87
CA GLN A 28 -2.53 -20.80 33.92
C GLN A 28 -1.89 -20.92 32.53
N LEU A 29 -2.68 -20.81 31.45
CA LEU A 29 -2.18 -20.95 30.09
C LEU A 29 -1.58 -19.64 29.58
N THR A 30 -0.33 -19.72 29.14
CA THR A 30 0.45 -18.60 28.60
C THR A 30 0.96 -18.92 27.21
N PHE A 31 0.71 -18.01 26.27
CA PHE A 31 1.27 -18.06 24.92
C PHE A 31 2.63 -17.38 24.88
N HIS A 32 3.56 -17.95 24.11
CA HIS A 32 4.93 -17.46 23.93
C HIS A 32 5.23 -17.34 22.45
N LEU A 33 5.79 -16.19 22.06
CA LEU A 33 6.22 -15.92 20.70
C LEU A 33 7.61 -16.53 20.48
N GLU A 34 7.68 -17.61 19.70
CA GLU A 34 8.92 -18.35 19.43
C GLU A 34 9.66 -17.77 18.23
N THR A 35 8.91 -17.21 17.26
CA THR A 35 9.46 -16.41 16.17
C THR A 35 8.60 -15.16 16.02
N PRO A 36 9.15 -13.95 16.22
CA PRO A 36 8.38 -12.73 16.10
C PRO A 36 8.00 -12.41 14.65
N PRO A 37 6.93 -11.63 14.43
CA PRO A 37 6.65 -11.02 13.14
C PRO A 37 7.81 -10.11 12.70
N LEU A 38 7.99 -9.97 11.38
CA LEU A 38 9.03 -9.13 10.79
C LEU A 38 8.55 -7.68 10.61
N HIS A 39 7.28 -7.48 10.24
CA HIS A 39 6.75 -6.17 9.83
C HIS A 39 5.79 -5.54 10.86
N GLY A 40 5.85 -6.04 12.09
CA GLY A 40 4.94 -5.65 13.15
C GLY A 40 5.34 -6.22 14.50
N TYR A 41 4.41 -6.17 15.45
CA TYR A 41 4.58 -6.75 16.78
C TYR A 41 3.24 -7.11 17.41
N LEU A 42 3.28 -7.95 18.44
CA LEU A 42 2.14 -8.14 19.31
C LEU A 42 2.20 -7.15 20.47
N GLU A 43 1.05 -6.63 20.88
CA GLU A 43 0.91 -5.79 22.07
C GLU A 43 -0.17 -6.35 23.00
N ASN A 44 -0.09 -5.96 24.27
CA ASN A 44 -1.16 -6.16 25.23
C ASN A 44 -1.60 -4.79 25.76
N THR A 45 -2.84 -4.41 25.50
CA THR A 45 -3.37 -3.09 25.86
C THR A 45 -3.67 -2.93 27.34
N GLN A 46 -3.68 -4.02 28.11
CA GLN A 46 -3.91 -4.00 29.56
C GLN A 46 -2.89 -3.08 30.26
N PRO A 47 -3.34 -2.04 30.99
CA PRO A 47 -2.45 -1.21 31.80
C PRO A 47 -1.69 -2.04 32.83
N THR A 48 -0.42 -1.69 33.04
CA THR A 48 0.40 -2.25 34.12
C THR A 48 -0.26 -1.95 35.48
N PRO A 49 -0.30 -2.90 36.43
CA PRO A 49 -0.89 -2.66 37.76
C PRO A 49 -0.31 -1.40 38.42
N GLY A 50 -1.18 -0.46 38.82
CA GLY A 50 -0.78 0.83 39.39
C GLY A 50 -0.59 1.96 38.37
N SER A 51 -0.79 1.70 37.08
CA SER A 51 -0.84 2.70 36.01
C SER A 51 -2.25 2.79 35.41
N GLU A 52 -2.72 4.01 35.14
CA GLU A 52 -3.92 4.24 34.34
C GLU A 52 -3.63 4.30 32.83
N LYS A 53 -2.34 4.40 32.45
CA LYS A 53 -1.92 4.46 31.06
C LYS A 53 -1.96 3.06 30.43
N SER A 54 -2.68 2.96 29.31
CA SER A 54 -2.68 1.78 28.45
C SER A 54 -1.28 1.43 27.94
N ASN A 55 -1.05 0.14 27.75
CA ASN A 55 0.21 -0.41 27.23
C ASN A 55 0.23 -0.48 25.68
N VAL A 56 -0.71 0.18 24.99
CA VAL A 56 -0.68 0.35 23.52
C VAL A 56 0.68 0.89 23.07
N GLY A 57 1.20 0.33 21.98
CA GLY A 57 2.52 0.64 21.41
C GLY A 57 3.69 -0.05 22.11
N VAL A 58 3.43 -0.89 23.11
CA VAL A 58 4.46 -1.67 23.81
C VAL A 58 4.44 -3.11 23.31
N ARG A 59 5.55 -3.54 22.70
CA ARG A 59 5.73 -4.93 22.24
C ARG A 59 5.71 -5.91 23.40
N VAL A 60 5.06 -7.05 23.19
CA VAL A 60 5.07 -8.20 24.10
C VAL A 60 5.50 -9.46 23.37
N GLU A 61 6.20 -10.35 24.07
CA GLU A 61 6.62 -11.66 23.55
C GLU A 61 5.87 -12.83 24.21
N SER A 62 5.00 -12.52 25.18
CA SER A 62 4.11 -13.49 25.80
C SER A 62 2.84 -12.82 26.34
N PHE A 63 1.76 -13.60 26.44
CA PHE A 63 0.48 -13.15 26.98
C PHE A 63 -0.33 -14.34 27.51
N SER A 64 -1.24 -14.12 28.46
CA SER A 64 -2.10 -15.17 28.99
C SER A 64 -3.30 -15.43 28.08
N LEU A 65 -3.87 -16.64 28.16
CA LEU A 65 -5.13 -16.95 27.50
C LEU A 65 -6.27 -16.04 27.98
N VAL A 66 -6.25 -15.62 29.25
CA VAL A 66 -7.22 -14.65 29.78
C VAL A 66 -7.14 -13.32 29.02
N HIS A 67 -5.94 -12.74 28.83
CA HIS A 67 -5.79 -11.50 28.07
C HIS A 67 -6.28 -11.63 26.63
N LEU A 68 -6.00 -12.77 25.99
CA LEU A 68 -6.50 -13.08 24.65
C LEU A 68 -8.03 -13.13 24.62
N THR A 69 -8.65 -13.84 25.55
CA THR A 69 -10.12 -13.97 25.61
C THR A 69 -10.84 -12.67 25.92
N MET A 70 -10.16 -11.74 26.60
CA MET A 70 -10.66 -10.39 26.86
C MET A 70 -10.46 -9.43 25.68
N GLY A 71 -9.84 -9.87 24.58
CA GLY A 71 -9.59 -9.04 23.41
C GLY A 71 -8.52 -7.96 23.63
N LEU A 72 -7.59 -8.19 24.55
CA LEU A 72 -6.55 -7.22 24.92
C LEU A 72 -5.28 -7.33 24.08
N ILE A 73 -5.17 -8.41 23.30
CA ILE A 73 -3.99 -8.73 22.49
C ILE A 73 -4.24 -8.31 21.05
N ASN A 74 -3.39 -7.44 20.53
CA ASN A 74 -3.44 -7.01 19.13
C ASN A 74 -2.13 -7.37 18.44
N TYR A 75 -2.23 -7.66 17.16
CA TYR A 75 -1.11 -7.48 16.25
C TYR A 75 -1.15 -6.04 15.72
N VAL A 76 -0.01 -5.37 15.68
CA VAL A 76 0.19 -4.03 15.12
C VAL A 76 1.14 -4.16 13.94
N GLN A 77 0.68 -3.76 12.75
CA GLN A 77 1.55 -3.58 11.59
C GLN A 77 2.29 -2.25 11.77
N SER A 78 3.62 -2.28 11.75
CA SER A 78 4.42 -1.09 12.03
C SER A 78 5.50 -0.79 10.99
N GLU A 79 5.79 -1.72 10.08
CA GLU A 79 6.80 -1.56 9.04
C GLU A 79 6.18 -1.84 7.66
N SER A 80 5.60 -0.80 7.06
CA SER A 80 5.16 -0.73 5.65
C SER A 80 6.02 0.17 4.76
N LYS A 81 6.71 1.15 5.35
CA LYS A 81 7.31 2.21 4.53
C LYS A 81 8.47 1.70 3.69
N GLY A 82 8.34 1.82 2.37
CA GLY A 82 9.30 1.32 1.39
C GLY A 82 9.37 -0.21 1.28
N ALA A 83 8.46 -0.94 1.93
CA ALA A 83 8.33 -2.39 1.85
C ALA A 83 6.86 -2.73 1.99
N GLU A 84 6.26 -3.32 0.97
CA GLU A 84 4.81 -3.61 0.89
C GLU A 84 4.51 -5.09 1.18
N PRO A 85 4.67 -5.58 2.42
CA PRO A 85 4.42 -6.96 2.73
C PRO A 85 2.93 -7.24 2.63
N THR A 86 2.56 -8.24 1.84
CA THR A 86 1.17 -8.73 1.75
C THR A 86 0.89 -9.89 2.72
N ILE A 87 1.96 -10.50 3.23
CA ILE A 87 1.89 -11.63 4.15
C ILE A 87 3.10 -11.65 5.06
N GLU A 88 2.89 -12.08 6.30
CA GLU A 88 3.98 -12.48 7.17
C GLU A 88 3.63 -13.68 8.06
N GLN A 89 4.66 -14.24 8.70
CA GLN A 89 4.56 -15.43 9.54
C GLN A 89 5.27 -15.20 10.88
N LEU A 90 4.59 -15.59 11.94
CA LEU A 90 5.17 -15.73 13.29
C LEU A 90 4.98 -17.17 13.78
N SER A 91 5.62 -17.55 14.89
CA SER A 91 5.36 -18.86 15.52
C SER A 91 5.10 -18.72 17.01
N ILE A 92 4.11 -19.47 17.51
CA ILE A 92 3.62 -19.39 18.89
C ILE A 92 3.60 -20.78 19.52
N SER A 93 3.99 -20.86 20.79
CA SER A 93 3.74 -22.03 21.64
C SER A 93 2.84 -21.65 22.83
N VAL A 94 2.25 -22.64 23.50
CA VAL A 94 1.49 -22.46 24.74
C VAL A 94 2.13 -23.28 25.87
N SER A 95 2.14 -22.74 27.08
CA SER A 95 2.66 -23.39 28.27
C SER A 95 1.71 -23.19 29.46
N ASP A 96 1.54 -24.26 30.24
CA ASP A 96 0.85 -24.30 31.54
C ASP A 96 1.80 -23.95 32.71
N GLY A 97 3.07 -23.62 32.41
CA GLY A 97 4.13 -23.38 33.38
C GLY A 97 5.01 -24.59 33.71
N LEU A 98 4.57 -25.82 33.39
CA LEU A 98 5.34 -27.06 33.58
C LEU A 98 5.76 -27.69 32.25
N HIS A 99 4.82 -27.77 31.31
CA HIS A 99 4.98 -28.26 29.96
C HIS A 99 4.78 -27.13 28.94
N ARG A 100 5.26 -27.37 27.73
CA ARG A 100 5.14 -26.45 26.61
C ARG A 100 4.81 -27.23 25.34
N SER A 101 3.90 -26.70 24.54
CA SER A 101 3.58 -27.26 23.23
C SER A 101 4.74 -27.09 22.25
N ALA A 102 4.72 -27.84 21.14
CA ALA A 102 5.53 -27.48 19.99
C ALA A 102 5.12 -26.08 19.45
N PRO A 103 6.05 -25.30 18.89
CA PRO A 103 5.72 -24.06 18.18
C PRO A 103 4.84 -24.34 16.96
N VAL A 104 3.83 -23.50 16.75
CA VAL A 104 2.92 -23.57 15.60
C VAL A 104 3.06 -22.29 14.79
N PRO A 105 3.23 -22.38 13.45
CA PRO A 105 3.27 -21.21 12.59
C PRO A 105 1.89 -20.55 12.50
N PHE A 106 1.89 -19.23 12.46
CA PHE A 106 0.69 -18.41 12.35
C PHE A 106 0.90 -17.34 11.29
N TYR A 107 -0.04 -17.23 10.36
CA TYR A 107 0.04 -16.33 9.21
C TYR A 107 -0.86 -15.10 9.41
N ILE A 108 -0.32 -13.96 9.03
CA ILE A 108 -0.99 -12.66 9.00
C ILE A 108 -1.03 -12.19 7.55
N ILE A 109 -2.22 -11.90 7.05
CA ILE A 109 -2.44 -11.30 5.75
C ILE A 109 -2.56 -9.80 5.97
N ILE A 110 -1.71 -9.04 5.29
CA ILE A 110 -1.70 -7.59 5.36
C ILE A 110 -2.46 -7.10 4.12
N SER A 111 -3.58 -6.42 4.36
CA SER A 111 -4.35 -5.78 3.31
C SER A 111 -3.64 -4.48 2.95
N PRO A 112 -3.17 -4.34 1.71
CA PRO A 112 -2.43 -3.15 1.32
C PRO A 112 -3.28 -1.88 1.40
N THR A 113 -2.63 -0.75 1.67
CA THR A 113 -3.25 0.59 1.67
C THR A 113 -2.42 1.57 0.87
N ASN A 114 -3.05 2.48 0.12
CA ASN A 114 -2.34 3.59 -0.53
C ASN A 114 -1.86 4.60 0.54
N ASP A 115 -0.61 4.46 0.97
CA ASP A 115 0.02 5.34 1.96
C ASP A 115 1.43 5.82 1.56
N GLU A 116 1.98 5.31 0.45
CA GLU A 116 3.19 5.82 -0.15
C GLU A 116 2.93 7.06 -1.02
N THR A 117 3.97 7.89 -1.16
CA THR A 117 3.88 9.11 -1.96
C THR A 117 4.43 8.85 -3.36
N PRO A 118 3.69 9.20 -4.43
CA PRO A 118 4.15 8.96 -5.79
C PRO A 118 5.37 9.82 -6.10
N SER A 119 6.34 9.20 -6.77
CA SER A 119 7.57 9.85 -7.20
C SER A 119 7.49 10.24 -8.67
N LEU A 120 7.84 11.49 -8.97
CA LEU A 120 7.84 12.06 -10.32
C LEU A 120 9.26 12.13 -10.89
N LEU A 121 9.45 11.58 -12.09
CA LEU A 121 10.66 11.75 -12.88
C LEU A 121 10.36 12.62 -14.11
N LEU A 122 10.98 13.80 -14.18
CA LEU A 122 10.87 14.69 -15.33
C LEU A 122 12.27 15.07 -15.83
N ALA A 123 12.59 14.67 -17.06
CA ALA A 123 13.80 15.05 -17.75
C ALA A 123 13.60 16.33 -18.56
N ASN A 124 14.70 17.09 -18.72
CA ASN A 124 14.68 18.26 -19.58
C ASN A 124 14.56 17.84 -21.05
N PHE A 125 13.75 18.58 -21.79
CA PHE A 125 13.58 18.41 -23.22
C PHE A 125 13.47 19.76 -23.92
N THR A 126 13.76 19.75 -25.21
CA THR A 126 13.64 20.91 -26.09
C THR A 126 12.72 20.60 -27.25
N VAL A 127 12.00 21.62 -27.71
CA VAL A 127 11.15 21.60 -28.89
C VAL A 127 11.54 22.81 -29.73
N ASN A 128 11.84 22.58 -31.00
CA ASN A 128 12.10 23.68 -31.93
C ASN A 128 10.81 24.44 -32.22
N GLU A 129 10.91 25.73 -32.54
CA GLU A 129 9.77 26.52 -32.96
C GLU A 129 9.03 25.85 -34.15
N GLY A 130 7.70 25.77 -34.06
CA GLY A 130 6.85 25.06 -35.03
C GLY A 130 6.97 23.53 -35.01
N GLY A 131 7.91 22.98 -34.24
CA GLY A 131 8.11 21.55 -34.06
C GLY A 131 7.16 20.92 -33.05
N MET A 132 7.27 19.60 -32.92
CA MET A 132 6.54 18.80 -31.94
C MET A 132 7.49 17.77 -31.33
N ARG A 133 7.27 17.42 -30.07
CA ARG A 133 8.00 16.36 -29.39
C ARG A 133 7.02 15.52 -28.60
N GLU A 134 7.09 14.22 -28.82
CA GLU A 134 6.31 13.24 -28.08
C GLU A 134 6.83 13.16 -26.64
N LEU A 135 5.91 13.15 -25.67
CA LEU A 135 6.22 12.83 -24.28
C LEU A 135 6.21 11.31 -24.15
N THR A 136 7.32 10.76 -23.69
CA THR A 136 7.51 9.32 -23.48
C THR A 136 7.92 9.06 -22.04
N PRO A 137 7.87 7.81 -21.56
CA PRO A 137 8.39 7.42 -20.25
C PRO A 137 9.88 7.75 -20.00
N SER A 138 10.66 8.10 -21.03
CA SER A 138 12.04 8.57 -20.87
C SER A 138 12.15 10.08 -20.58
N ILE A 139 11.07 10.85 -20.84
CA ILE A 139 10.98 12.29 -20.54
C ILE A 139 10.16 12.53 -19.28
N LEU A 140 9.01 11.88 -19.16
CA LEU A 140 8.10 12.01 -18.02
C LEU A 140 7.74 10.61 -17.55
N ASN A 141 7.97 10.30 -16.28
CA ASN A 141 7.58 9.03 -15.69
C ASN A 141 7.17 9.24 -14.24
N GLY A 142 6.49 8.25 -13.69
CA GLY A 142 6.18 8.20 -12.27
C GLY A 142 6.28 6.78 -11.77
N PHE A 143 6.50 6.63 -10.47
CA PHE A 143 6.38 5.34 -9.81
C PHE A 143 5.80 5.56 -8.42
N ASP A 144 5.05 4.57 -7.97
CA ASP A 144 4.55 4.44 -6.62
C ASP A 144 4.88 3.02 -6.14
N LEU A 145 5.10 2.85 -4.85
CA LEU A 145 5.39 1.55 -4.26
C LEU A 145 4.11 0.85 -3.82
N ASP A 146 3.00 1.57 -3.60
CA ASP A 146 1.75 1.02 -3.09
C ASP A 146 1.30 -0.25 -3.84
N SER A 147 0.84 -1.24 -3.07
CA SER A 147 0.05 -2.36 -3.58
C SER A 147 -1.44 -2.17 -3.24
N PRO A 148 -2.41 -2.64 -4.05
CA PRO A 148 -2.24 -2.90 -5.49
C PRO A 148 -1.75 -1.63 -6.20
N LEU A 149 -1.06 -1.79 -7.33
CA LEU A 149 -0.56 -0.66 -8.11
C LEU A 149 -1.71 0.28 -8.48
N ASP A 150 -1.73 1.46 -7.87
CA ASP A 150 -2.69 2.49 -8.22
C ASP A 150 -2.33 3.18 -9.54
N THR A 151 -3.36 3.68 -10.25
CA THR A 151 -3.16 4.36 -11.54
C THR A 151 -2.62 5.77 -11.32
N LEU A 152 -1.32 5.94 -11.55
CA LEU A 152 -0.67 7.24 -11.54
C LEU A 152 -1.27 8.19 -12.58
N THR A 153 -1.69 9.37 -12.13
CA THR A 153 -2.22 10.45 -12.96
C THR A 153 -1.31 11.68 -12.85
N PHE A 154 -0.85 12.16 -14.00
CA PHE A 154 -0.14 13.43 -14.12
C PHE A 154 -1.14 14.56 -14.32
N THR A 155 -0.92 15.69 -13.64
CA THR A 155 -1.72 16.91 -13.80
C THR A 155 -0.81 18.07 -14.18
N VAL A 156 -1.22 18.84 -15.19
CA VAL A 156 -0.53 20.06 -15.62
C VAL A 156 -0.93 21.19 -14.68
N VAL A 157 -0.14 21.40 -13.63
CA VAL A 157 -0.39 22.46 -12.64
C VAL A 157 -0.14 23.85 -13.24
N GLN A 158 0.90 23.98 -14.07
CA GLN A 158 1.22 25.20 -14.79
C GLN A 158 1.45 24.87 -16.27
N PRO A 159 0.67 25.45 -17.20
CA PRO A 159 0.86 25.23 -18.62
C PRO A 159 2.16 25.89 -19.11
N PRO A 160 2.77 25.38 -20.20
CA PRO A 160 3.92 26.02 -20.83
C PRO A 160 3.63 27.47 -21.22
N ALA A 161 4.60 28.37 -21.00
CA ALA A 161 4.48 29.76 -21.43
C ALA A 161 4.41 29.91 -22.97
N HIS A 162 5.03 28.97 -23.69
CA HIS A 162 5.03 28.92 -25.15
C HIS A 162 4.75 27.48 -25.60
N GLY A 163 3.85 27.33 -26.57
CA GLY A 163 3.38 26.03 -27.05
C GLY A 163 2.20 25.49 -26.25
N SER A 164 1.81 24.24 -26.53
CA SER A 164 0.69 23.57 -25.86
C SER A 164 0.92 22.06 -25.85
N LEU A 165 0.42 21.40 -24.80
CA LEU A 165 0.32 19.96 -24.75
C LEU A 165 -0.92 19.52 -25.54
N ILE A 166 -0.73 18.61 -26.49
CA ILE A 166 -1.78 18.08 -27.37
C ILE A 166 -1.77 16.56 -27.36
N ASN A 167 -2.93 15.93 -27.60
CA ASN A 167 -3.02 14.48 -27.64
C ASN A 167 -2.36 13.94 -28.93
N GLY A 168 -1.61 12.86 -28.80
CA GLY A 168 -0.89 12.19 -29.89
C GLY A 168 -1.77 11.80 -31.07
N ILE A 169 -3.05 11.44 -30.84
CA ILE A 169 -3.98 11.06 -31.93
C ILE A 169 -4.22 12.24 -32.89
N TYR A 170 -4.42 13.45 -32.36
CA TYR A 170 -4.61 14.66 -33.18
C TYR A 170 -3.33 15.08 -33.92
N SER A 171 -2.15 14.64 -33.45
CA SER A 171 -0.88 14.92 -34.11
C SER A 171 -0.67 14.11 -35.41
N LEU A 172 -1.19 12.87 -35.46
CA LEU A 172 -1.10 12.01 -36.64
C LEU A 172 -2.01 12.49 -37.78
N GLU A 173 -3.16 13.08 -37.45
CA GLU A 173 -4.04 13.72 -38.43
C GLU A 173 -3.38 14.97 -39.04
N LYS A 174 -2.64 15.76 -38.23
CA LYS A 174 -1.87 16.92 -38.69
C LYS A 174 -0.78 16.56 -39.70
N SER A 175 -0.11 15.40 -39.54
CA SER A 175 0.88 14.92 -40.51
C SER A 175 0.28 14.38 -41.81
N ARG A 176 -1.03 14.07 -41.83
CA ARG A 176 -1.75 13.57 -43.02
C ARG A 176 -2.39 14.69 -43.85
N TYR A 177 -2.59 15.86 -43.27
CA TYR A 177 -3.16 17.03 -43.94
C TYR A 177 -2.23 18.24 -43.82
N THR A 178 -1.28 18.33 -44.75
CA THR A 178 -0.55 19.59 -45.00
C THR A 178 -1.50 20.58 -45.67
N ASP A 179 -2.32 21.31 -44.88
CA ASP A 179 -2.79 22.71 -45.15
C ASP A 179 -3.86 23.21 -44.15
N THR A 180 -4.35 22.42 -43.20
CA THR A 180 -5.46 22.82 -42.27
C THR A 180 -5.06 22.94 -40.79
N GLY A 181 -3.76 23.09 -40.52
CA GLY A 181 -3.16 22.92 -39.19
C GLY A 181 -3.53 23.92 -38.08
N ALA A 182 -4.25 25.01 -38.37
CA ALA A 182 -4.59 26.03 -37.37
C ALA A 182 -5.99 25.86 -36.74
N GLU A 183 -6.96 25.34 -37.48
CA GLU A 183 -8.35 25.22 -37.04
C GLU A 183 -8.59 24.00 -36.14
N LEU A 184 -7.83 22.91 -36.35
CA LEU A 184 -7.90 21.70 -35.53
C LEU A 184 -7.26 21.90 -34.14
N LEU A 185 -6.19 22.70 -34.04
CA LEU A 185 -5.58 23.07 -32.75
C LEU A 185 -6.50 23.92 -31.88
N GLN A 186 -7.41 24.69 -32.49
CA GLN A 186 -8.41 25.48 -31.77
C GLN A 186 -9.56 24.63 -31.21
N ARG A 187 -9.75 23.40 -31.71
CA ARG A 187 -10.80 22.47 -31.25
C ARG A 187 -10.30 21.43 -30.25
N SER A 188 -9.00 21.18 -30.16
CA SER A 188 -8.43 20.33 -29.11
C SER A 188 -8.36 21.10 -27.80
N LEU A 189 -9.14 20.67 -26.81
CA LEU A 189 -9.03 21.18 -25.46
C LEU A 189 -7.58 20.96 -24.95
N PRO A 190 -7.00 21.93 -24.22
CA PRO A 190 -5.68 21.76 -23.65
C PRO A 190 -5.68 20.54 -22.71
N ILE A 191 -4.66 19.69 -22.83
CA ILE A 191 -4.49 18.57 -21.91
C ILE A 191 -4.19 19.11 -20.51
N THR A 192 -5.04 18.78 -19.55
CA THR A 192 -4.86 19.13 -18.13
C THR A 192 -4.42 17.96 -17.28
N SER A 193 -4.69 16.72 -17.72
CA SER A 193 -4.29 15.50 -17.01
C SER A 193 -4.24 14.29 -17.96
N PHE A 194 -3.40 13.31 -17.63
CA PHE A 194 -3.29 12.01 -18.30
C PHE A 194 -2.62 10.99 -17.36
N THR A 195 -2.85 9.71 -17.58
CA THR A 195 -2.32 8.60 -16.80
C THR A 195 -0.95 8.14 -17.31
N LEU A 196 -0.20 7.41 -16.48
CA LEU A 196 1.04 6.77 -16.92
C LEU A 196 0.80 5.72 -18.02
N GLN A 197 -0.34 5.02 -17.96
CA GLN A 197 -0.71 4.05 -18.99
C GLN A 197 -0.95 4.73 -20.34
N GLU A 198 -1.69 5.84 -20.37
CA GLU A 198 -1.91 6.67 -21.56
C GLU A 198 -0.58 7.15 -22.17
N LEU A 199 0.36 7.58 -21.32
CA LEU A 199 1.71 7.99 -21.73
C LEU A 199 2.54 6.82 -22.31
N GLN A 200 2.48 5.63 -21.70
CA GLN A 200 3.20 4.44 -22.15
C GLN A 200 2.67 3.88 -23.48
N GLN A 201 1.36 3.99 -23.71
CA GLN A 201 0.70 3.48 -24.91
C GLN A 201 0.70 4.49 -26.06
N GLY A 202 1.23 5.70 -25.85
CA GLY A 202 1.20 6.80 -26.83
C GLY A 202 -0.23 7.18 -27.22
N GLU A 203 -1.13 7.16 -26.24
CA GLU A 203 -2.60 7.23 -26.36
C GLU A 203 -3.17 6.64 -27.66
N ARG A 204 -3.41 5.32 -27.62
CA ARG A 204 -4.32 4.64 -28.54
C ARG A 204 -5.63 4.27 -27.86
N GLU A 205 -6.28 5.21 -27.19
CA GLU A 205 -7.66 4.99 -26.75
C GLU A 205 -8.57 6.09 -27.31
N ALA A 206 -9.00 5.86 -28.55
CA ALA A 206 -10.24 6.41 -29.04
C ALA A 206 -11.38 5.77 -28.23
N ASN A 207 -11.93 6.52 -27.28
CA ASN A 207 -13.22 6.17 -26.68
C ASN A 207 -14.28 6.07 -27.80
N GLN A 208 -14.57 4.85 -28.23
CA GLN A 208 -15.80 4.52 -28.93
C GLN A 208 -16.88 4.33 -27.87
N SER A 209 -17.65 5.38 -27.61
CA SER A 209 -19.01 5.24 -27.08
C SER A 209 -19.97 5.13 -28.26
N LEU A 210 -20.70 4.01 -28.26
CA LEU A 210 -21.80 3.66 -29.18
C LEU A 210 -22.92 4.70 -29.20
#